data_AF-A0A963I5E5-F1
#
_entry.id   AF-A0A963I5E5-F1
#
_cell.length_a   1.000
_cell.length_b   1.000
_cell.length_c   1.000
_cell.angle_alpha   90.00
_cell.angle_beta   90.00
_cell.angle_gamma   90.00
#
_symmetry.space_group_name_H-M   'P 1'
#
loop_
_entity.id
_entity.type
_entity.pdbx_description
1 polymer ?
#
loop_
_entity_poly.entity_id
_entity_poly.type
_entity_poly.pdbx_seq_one_letter_code
_entity_poly.pdbx_strand_id
1 'polypeptide(L)'
;FGDPGEIAMQVGAVLIGRPPNRATYLAKDFGSQLANTWETIEQGLSRAIEFLHEEKIFDGRLLPSDPLLTLMAGFWATAPEGKDAEGAARRLARRAFWTGAFSDRYQKTSATRVALDTRQLTAYRDGGDQMPELLDADRTPLPTGAELKSGGWPKTKDRLGRAIMAASLRVGGYDFADEAPFGATNIDKREYHHIFPKALLETEFPKREVFSALNCALLSWRTNRTIGAKPPSVYIGERAQEIGIGNEEVARRLRSHAIPAGALMSDDFNEFVEARSELVHKLMLKLCGGEPVGLHDVELGEQT
;
A
#
# COMPACT_ATOMS: atom_id res chain seq x y z
N PHE A 1 12.68 -5.98 4.17
CA PHE A 1 11.79 -6.52 3.11
C PHE A 1 11.90 -8.04 2.92
N GLY A 2 12.66 -8.77 3.74
CA GLY A 2 12.94 -10.19 3.55
C GLY A 2 14.44 -10.43 3.59
N ASP A 3 14.88 -11.62 3.16
CA ASP A 3 16.29 -11.93 3.01
C ASP A 3 16.87 -11.24 1.75
N PRO A 4 17.90 -10.39 1.87
CA PRO A 4 18.46 -9.68 0.72
C PRO A 4 19.03 -10.59 -0.37
N GLY A 5 19.62 -11.73 0.00
CA GLY A 5 20.20 -12.68 -0.95
C GLY A 5 19.13 -13.35 -1.80
N GLU A 6 18.04 -13.78 -1.17
CA GLU A 6 16.89 -14.34 -1.88
C GLU A 6 16.28 -13.31 -2.84
N ILE A 7 16.07 -12.08 -2.39
CA ILE A 7 15.51 -11.00 -3.21
C ILE A 7 16.43 -10.71 -4.41
N ALA A 8 17.75 -10.62 -4.22
CA ALA A 8 18.70 -10.40 -5.31
C ALA A 8 18.64 -11.52 -6.36
N MET A 9 18.50 -12.78 -5.93
CA MET A 9 18.30 -13.90 -6.85
C MET A 9 16.98 -13.81 -7.61
N GLN A 10 15.89 -13.40 -6.95
CA GLN A 10 14.60 -13.20 -7.60
C GLN A 10 14.66 -12.10 -8.66
N VAL A 11 15.33 -10.98 -8.37
CA VAL A 11 15.53 -9.87 -9.31
C VAL A 11 16.41 -10.31 -10.47
N GLY A 12 17.52 -10.98 -10.20
CA GLY A 12 18.39 -11.52 -11.25
C GLY A 12 17.64 -12.45 -12.20
N ALA A 13 16.78 -13.33 -11.68
CA ALA A 13 15.95 -14.21 -12.50
C ALA A 13 15.01 -13.43 -13.45
N VAL A 14 14.30 -12.41 -12.96
CA VAL A 14 13.38 -11.65 -13.83
C VAL A 14 14.11 -10.79 -14.85
N LEU A 15 15.31 -10.28 -14.53
CA LEU A 15 16.14 -9.49 -15.46
C LEU A 15 16.63 -10.33 -16.65
N ILE A 16 16.90 -11.61 -16.45
CA ILE A 16 17.23 -12.56 -17.54
C ILE A 16 15.98 -13.18 -18.17
N GLY A 17 14.78 -12.69 -17.84
CA GLY A 17 13.52 -13.14 -18.41
C GLY A 17 13.04 -14.52 -17.93
N ARG A 18 13.53 -15.00 -16.79
CA ARG A 18 13.17 -16.31 -16.21
C ARG A 18 12.32 -16.15 -14.94
N PRO A 19 11.42 -17.10 -14.64
CA PRO A 19 10.66 -17.08 -13.40
C PRO A 19 11.60 -17.26 -12.18
N PRO A 20 11.45 -16.46 -11.10
CA PRO A 20 12.21 -16.61 -9.87
C PRO A 20 11.74 -17.85 -9.10
N ASN A 21 12.25 -19.01 -9.48
CA ASN A 21 11.92 -20.29 -8.87
C ASN A 21 13.16 -21.19 -8.80
N ARG A 22 13.02 -22.31 -8.08
CA ARG A 22 14.10 -23.26 -7.85
C ARG A 22 14.73 -23.80 -9.15
N ALA A 23 13.94 -24.02 -10.20
CA ALA A 23 14.45 -24.55 -11.47
C ALA A 23 15.39 -23.52 -12.14
N THR A 24 15.03 -22.24 -12.11
CA THR A 24 15.89 -21.15 -12.60
C THR A 24 17.19 -21.07 -11.80
N TYR A 25 17.12 -21.12 -10.48
CA TYR A 25 18.30 -20.96 -9.62
C TYR A 25 19.31 -22.11 -9.74
N LEU A 26 18.82 -23.31 -10.07
CA LEU A 26 19.66 -24.50 -10.26
C LEU A 26 20.16 -24.66 -11.72
N ALA A 27 19.79 -23.77 -12.63
CA ALA A 27 20.30 -23.80 -13.99
C ALA A 27 21.82 -23.52 -13.99
N LYS A 28 22.57 -24.29 -14.79
CA LYS A 28 24.05 -24.22 -14.81
C LYS A 28 24.60 -22.83 -15.15
N ASP A 29 23.86 -22.06 -15.93
CA ASP A 29 24.22 -20.73 -16.40
C ASP A 29 23.71 -19.60 -15.47
N PHE A 30 22.87 -19.90 -14.48
CA PHE A 30 22.26 -18.87 -13.65
C PHE A 30 23.29 -18.13 -12.80
N GLY A 31 24.25 -18.84 -12.18
CA GLY A 31 25.27 -18.21 -11.34
C GLY A 31 26.15 -17.21 -12.09
N SER A 32 26.58 -17.55 -13.31
CA SER A 32 27.38 -16.64 -14.15
C SER A 32 26.54 -15.48 -14.68
N GLN A 33 25.28 -15.71 -15.07
CA GLN A 33 24.38 -14.62 -15.46
C GLN A 33 24.12 -13.65 -14.31
N LEU A 34 23.84 -14.18 -13.11
CA LEU A 34 23.61 -13.38 -11.91
C LEU A 34 24.80 -12.47 -11.62
N ALA A 35 26.02 -13.02 -11.67
CA ALA A 35 27.26 -12.26 -11.48
C ALA A 35 27.43 -11.16 -12.56
N ASN A 36 27.15 -11.47 -13.82
CA ASN A 36 27.25 -10.51 -14.91
C ASN A 36 26.20 -9.39 -14.84
N THR A 37 25.06 -9.63 -14.19
CA THR A 37 23.98 -8.65 -14.01
C THR A 37 23.97 -7.98 -12.63
N TRP A 38 25.00 -8.21 -11.81
CA TRP A 38 24.98 -7.82 -10.40
C TRP A 38 24.78 -6.32 -10.19
N GLU A 39 25.50 -5.48 -10.92
CA GLU A 39 25.37 -4.01 -10.83
C GLU A 39 23.95 -3.54 -11.20
N THR A 40 23.33 -4.16 -12.21
CA THR A 40 21.95 -3.89 -12.63
C THR A 40 20.93 -4.31 -11.56
N ILE A 41 21.19 -5.41 -10.85
CA ILE A 41 20.37 -5.86 -9.71
C ILE A 41 20.45 -4.85 -8.57
N GLU A 42 21.66 -4.41 -8.20
CA GLU A 42 21.87 -3.42 -7.14
C GLU A 42 21.18 -2.09 -7.46
N GLN A 43 21.36 -1.59 -8.68
CA GLN A 43 20.68 -0.37 -9.16
C GLN A 43 19.16 -0.52 -9.10
N GLY A 44 18.62 -1.63 -9.61
CA GLY A 44 17.19 -1.90 -9.60
C GLY A 44 16.60 -1.96 -8.19
N LEU A 45 17.30 -2.62 -7.26
CA LEU A 45 16.89 -2.69 -5.86
C LEU A 45 16.92 -1.33 -5.17
N SER A 46 17.98 -0.54 -5.36
CA SER A 46 18.09 0.81 -4.78
C SER A 46 16.94 1.69 -5.24
N ARG A 47 16.71 1.76 -6.56
CA ARG A 47 15.66 2.58 -7.16
C ARG A 47 14.26 2.09 -6.83
N ALA A 48 14.05 0.78 -6.72
CA ALA A 48 12.78 0.24 -6.26
C ALA A 48 12.50 0.59 -4.80
N ILE A 49 13.50 0.56 -3.92
CA ILE A 49 13.34 0.97 -2.51
C ILE A 49 13.01 2.46 -2.43
N GLU A 50 13.70 3.31 -3.21
CA GLU A 50 13.39 4.74 -3.30
C GLU A 50 11.95 4.98 -3.76
N PHE A 51 11.52 4.30 -4.83
CA PHE A 51 10.13 4.34 -5.29
C PHE A 51 9.13 3.85 -4.23
N LEU A 52 9.42 2.76 -3.53
CA LEU A 52 8.56 2.25 -2.46
C LEU A 52 8.46 3.25 -1.29
N HIS A 53 9.56 3.91 -0.92
CA HIS A 53 9.56 4.97 0.08
C HIS A 53 8.71 6.17 -0.33
N GLU A 54 8.80 6.56 -1.60
CA GLU A 54 7.87 7.55 -2.14
C GLU A 54 6.45 7.09 -1.93
N GLU A 55 6.10 5.85 -2.32
CA GLU A 55 4.78 5.24 -2.10
C GLU A 55 4.43 4.91 -0.63
N LYS A 56 5.20 5.42 0.35
CA LYS A 56 5.02 5.23 1.80
C LYS A 56 5.13 3.76 2.25
N ILE A 57 5.82 2.92 1.49
CA ILE A 57 6.16 1.54 1.84
C ILE A 57 7.60 1.50 2.34
N PHE A 58 7.80 1.61 3.67
CA PHE A 58 9.16 1.66 4.25
C PHE A 58 9.68 0.30 4.74
N ASP A 59 8.80 -0.69 4.94
CA ASP A 59 9.19 -2.02 5.37
C ASP A 59 8.23 -3.12 4.88
N GLY A 60 8.60 -4.37 5.17
CA GLY A 60 7.79 -5.55 4.83
C GLY A 60 6.51 -5.73 5.66
N ARG A 61 6.24 -4.86 6.65
CA ARG A 61 4.97 -4.88 7.41
C ARG A 61 3.85 -4.25 6.57
N LEU A 62 4.20 -3.31 5.67
CA LEU A 62 3.26 -2.65 4.76
C LEU A 62 3.30 -3.17 3.32
N LEU A 63 4.33 -3.93 2.92
CA LEU A 63 4.39 -4.51 1.58
C LEU A 63 3.21 -5.47 1.33
N PRO A 64 2.30 -5.19 0.38
CA PRO A 64 1.09 -6.00 0.18
C PRO A 64 1.38 -7.42 -0.33
N SER A 65 2.43 -7.58 -1.13
CA SER A 65 2.83 -8.88 -1.68
C SER A 65 4.32 -8.86 -2.04
N ASP A 66 5.06 -9.90 -1.66
CA ASP A 66 6.51 -9.99 -1.87
C ASP A 66 6.94 -9.89 -3.35
N PRO A 67 6.24 -10.50 -4.33
CA PRO A 67 6.57 -10.37 -5.75
C PRO A 67 6.57 -8.94 -6.28
N LEU A 68 5.87 -8.00 -5.63
CA LEU A 68 5.87 -6.59 -6.05
C LEU A 68 7.24 -5.94 -5.89
N LEU A 69 8.03 -6.34 -4.88
CA LEU A 69 9.39 -5.83 -4.74
C LEU A 69 10.26 -6.28 -5.91
N THR A 70 10.17 -7.56 -6.28
CA THR A 70 10.90 -8.13 -7.42
C THR A 70 10.46 -7.51 -8.75
N LEU A 71 9.15 -7.26 -8.92
CA LEU A 71 8.61 -6.54 -10.08
C LEU A 71 9.20 -5.14 -10.19
N MET A 72 9.14 -4.37 -9.10
CA MET A 72 9.62 -2.99 -9.08
C MET A 72 11.14 -2.92 -9.26
N ALA A 73 11.90 -3.83 -8.65
CA ALA A 73 13.34 -3.88 -8.84
C ALA A 73 13.73 -4.23 -10.28
N GLY A 74 13.07 -5.22 -10.89
CA GLY A 74 13.29 -5.55 -12.30
C GLY A 74 12.89 -4.41 -13.25
N PHE A 75 11.80 -3.69 -12.94
CA PHE A 75 11.37 -2.53 -13.71
C PHE A 75 12.36 -1.36 -13.58
N TRP A 76 12.75 -0.98 -12.36
CA TRP A 76 13.62 0.18 -12.13
C TRP A 76 15.09 -0.05 -12.50
N ALA A 77 15.53 -1.31 -12.57
CA ALA A 77 16.89 -1.67 -12.97
C ALA A 77 17.33 -1.11 -14.33
N THR A 78 16.38 -0.89 -15.23
CA THR A 78 16.63 -0.41 -16.60
C THR A 78 15.86 0.86 -16.94
N ALA A 79 15.17 1.45 -15.97
CA ALA A 79 14.35 2.63 -16.21
C ALA A 79 15.24 3.85 -16.55
N PRO A 80 14.76 4.80 -17.38
CA PRO A 80 15.48 6.04 -17.62
C PRO A 80 15.68 6.84 -16.33
N GLU A 81 16.73 7.67 -16.30
CA GLU A 81 17.05 8.58 -15.19
C GLU A 81 16.93 10.04 -15.67
N GLY A 82 16.24 10.83 -14.86
CA GLY A 82 15.96 12.25 -15.07
C GLY A 82 14.88 12.55 -16.11
N LYS A 83 14.44 13.82 -16.08
CA LYS A 83 13.53 14.43 -17.06
C LYS A 83 12.14 13.74 -17.12
N ASP A 84 11.40 14.01 -18.18
CA ASP A 84 10.03 13.52 -18.38
C ASP A 84 9.95 11.99 -18.49
N ALA A 85 11.00 11.34 -18.99
CA ALA A 85 11.06 9.89 -19.15
C ALA A 85 11.00 9.16 -17.80
N GLU A 86 11.72 9.65 -16.79
CA GLU A 86 11.61 9.10 -15.43
C GLU A 86 10.24 9.39 -14.80
N GLY A 87 9.66 10.58 -15.05
CA GLY A 87 8.30 10.90 -14.61
C GLY A 87 7.25 9.95 -15.18
N ALA A 88 7.34 9.63 -16.47
CA ALA A 88 6.47 8.65 -17.12
C ALA A 88 6.67 7.23 -16.56
N ALA A 89 7.93 6.81 -16.36
CA ALA A 89 8.25 5.52 -15.73
C ALA A 89 7.68 5.43 -14.31
N ARG A 90 7.74 6.52 -13.53
CA ARG A 90 7.20 6.59 -12.16
C ARG A 90 5.69 6.45 -12.12
N ARG A 91 4.98 7.11 -13.05
CA ARG A 91 3.52 6.96 -13.21
C ARG A 91 3.15 5.51 -13.55
N LEU A 92 3.88 4.89 -14.47
CA LEU A 92 3.67 3.50 -14.86
C LEU A 92 3.99 2.51 -13.72
N ALA A 93 5.08 2.73 -12.98
CA ALA A 93 5.45 1.95 -11.82
C ALA A 93 4.37 2.01 -10.73
N ARG A 94 3.82 3.20 -10.45
CA ARG A 94 2.69 3.38 -9.53
C ARG A 94 1.48 2.57 -9.98
N ARG A 95 1.09 2.72 -11.24
CA ARG A 95 -0.02 1.97 -11.84
C ARG A 95 0.16 0.46 -11.62
N ALA A 96 1.32 -0.07 -12.02
CA ALA A 96 1.64 -1.49 -11.90
C ALA A 96 1.69 -1.98 -10.45
N PHE A 97 2.37 -1.26 -9.56
CA PHE A 97 2.51 -1.62 -8.16
C PHE A 97 1.15 -1.72 -7.47
N TRP A 98 0.30 -0.69 -7.61
CA TRP A 98 -0.99 -0.65 -6.94
C TRP A 98 -2.00 -1.62 -7.55
N THR A 99 -2.00 -1.81 -8.88
CA THR A 99 -2.83 -2.86 -9.51
C THR A 99 -2.44 -4.25 -9.00
N GLY A 100 -1.13 -4.54 -8.89
CA GLY A 100 -0.66 -5.80 -8.33
C GLY A 100 -0.91 -5.95 -6.81
N ALA A 101 -0.93 -4.84 -6.07
CA ALA A 101 -1.24 -4.82 -4.64
C ALA A 101 -2.72 -5.11 -4.35
N PHE A 102 -3.64 -4.56 -5.15
CA PHE A 102 -5.08 -4.70 -4.95
C PHE A 102 -5.71 -5.90 -5.65
N SER A 103 -5.08 -6.47 -6.69
CA SER A 103 -5.56 -7.68 -7.38
C SER A 103 -5.04 -8.99 -6.78
N ASP A 104 -5.65 -10.11 -7.17
CA ASP A 104 -5.20 -11.46 -6.80
C ASP A 104 -4.06 -12.01 -7.68
N ARG A 105 -3.48 -11.17 -8.54
CA ARG A 105 -2.53 -11.57 -9.59
C ARG A 105 -1.36 -12.41 -9.07
N TYR A 106 -0.89 -12.15 -7.86
CA TYR A 106 0.29 -12.80 -7.27
C TYR A 106 -0.01 -13.85 -6.18
N GLN A 107 -1.24 -14.35 -6.04
CA GLN A 107 -1.57 -15.32 -4.98
C GLN A 107 -1.09 -16.77 -5.27
N LYS A 108 -1.21 -17.27 -6.50
CA LYS A 108 -0.98 -18.71 -6.82
C LYS A 108 0.25 -18.97 -7.71
N THR A 109 0.40 -18.23 -8.81
CA THR A 109 1.46 -18.41 -9.81
C THR A 109 2.39 -17.21 -9.88
N SER A 110 2.82 -16.74 -8.70
CA SER A 110 3.56 -15.48 -8.55
C SER A 110 4.86 -15.42 -9.34
N ALA A 111 5.66 -16.50 -9.36
CA ALA A 111 6.95 -16.51 -10.05
C ALA A 111 6.83 -16.35 -11.58
N THR A 112 5.93 -17.09 -12.22
CA THR A 112 5.75 -16.95 -13.68
C THR A 112 5.10 -15.61 -14.04
N ARG A 113 4.14 -15.14 -13.23
CA ARG A 113 3.50 -13.83 -13.42
C ARG A 113 4.49 -12.69 -13.26
N VAL A 114 5.31 -12.67 -12.21
CA VAL A 114 6.26 -11.56 -11.99
C VAL A 114 7.29 -11.47 -13.12
N ALA A 115 7.82 -12.59 -13.62
CA ALA A 115 8.74 -12.56 -14.77
C ALA A 115 8.07 -12.06 -16.06
N LEU A 116 6.83 -12.48 -16.32
CA LEU A 116 6.04 -11.98 -17.44
C LEU A 116 5.79 -10.48 -17.32
N ASP A 117 5.37 -10.03 -16.14
CA ASP A 117 4.98 -8.64 -15.88
C ASP A 117 6.19 -7.71 -15.93
N THR A 118 7.33 -8.10 -15.36
CA THR A 118 8.58 -7.33 -15.47
C THR A 118 8.92 -7.12 -16.94
N ARG A 119 8.92 -8.19 -17.75
CA ARG A 119 9.22 -8.10 -19.18
C ARG A 119 8.23 -7.21 -19.93
N GLN A 120 6.92 -7.39 -19.72
CA GLN A 120 5.89 -6.62 -20.40
C GLN A 120 5.92 -5.14 -20.00
N LEU A 121 6.07 -4.83 -18.70
CA LEU A 121 6.15 -3.46 -18.22
C LEU A 121 7.40 -2.74 -18.73
N THR A 122 8.56 -3.39 -18.72
CA THR A 122 9.80 -2.84 -19.27
C THR A 122 9.65 -2.55 -20.76
N ALA A 123 9.10 -3.49 -21.53
CA ALA A 123 8.85 -3.28 -22.96
C ALA A 123 7.86 -2.13 -23.22
N TYR A 124 6.79 -2.03 -22.43
CA TYR A 124 5.80 -0.96 -22.55
C TYR A 124 6.36 0.42 -22.18
N ARG A 125 7.18 0.48 -21.11
CA ARG A 125 7.91 1.69 -20.71
C ARG A 125 8.80 2.21 -21.83
N ASP A 126 9.46 1.30 -22.55
CA ASP A 126 10.44 1.62 -23.59
C ASP A 126 9.81 1.85 -24.98
N GLY A 127 8.51 2.14 -25.03
CA GLY A 127 7.80 2.53 -26.25
C GLY A 127 7.13 1.38 -26.99
N GLY A 128 7.00 0.19 -26.38
CA GLY A 128 6.22 -0.90 -26.95
C GLY A 128 4.71 -0.63 -26.88
N ASP A 129 3.99 -0.92 -27.95
CA ASP A 129 2.55 -0.63 -28.06
C ASP A 129 1.65 -1.64 -27.35
N GLN A 130 2.18 -2.79 -26.96
CA GLN A 130 1.39 -3.85 -26.32
C GLN A 130 1.17 -3.55 -24.84
N MET A 131 -0.08 -3.30 -24.44
CA MET A 131 -0.45 -3.13 -23.04
C MET A 131 -0.10 -4.40 -22.21
N PRO A 132 0.62 -4.25 -21.08
CA PRO A 132 0.92 -5.34 -20.17
C PRO A 132 -0.34 -5.99 -19.60
N GLU A 133 -0.34 -7.33 -19.45
CA GLU A 133 -1.49 -8.06 -18.90
C GLU A 133 -1.81 -7.66 -17.45
N LEU A 134 -0.82 -7.17 -16.70
CA LEU A 134 -1.02 -6.61 -15.35
C LEU A 134 -1.95 -5.40 -15.37
N LEU A 135 -1.93 -4.61 -16.45
CA LEU A 135 -2.65 -3.34 -16.56
C LEU A 135 -3.98 -3.47 -17.32
N ASP A 136 -4.27 -4.66 -17.83
CA ASP A 136 -5.51 -5.04 -18.49
C ASP A 136 -6.57 -5.40 -17.43
N ALA A 137 -7.68 -4.66 -17.42
CA ALA A 137 -8.74 -4.79 -16.42
C ALA A 137 -9.49 -6.13 -16.49
N ASP A 138 -9.60 -6.74 -17.69
CA ASP A 138 -10.28 -8.03 -17.85
C ASP A 138 -9.42 -9.17 -17.30
N ARG A 139 -8.09 -9.01 -17.39
CA ARG A 139 -7.12 -10.00 -16.91
C ARG A 139 -6.73 -9.81 -15.45
N THR A 140 -6.79 -8.57 -14.97
CA THR A 140 -6.40 -8.17 -13.61
C THR A 140 -7.49 -7.28 -13.01
N PRO A 141 -8.66 -7.86 -12.67
CA PRO A 141 -9.74 -7.10 -12.09
C PRO A 141 -9.34 -6.54 -10.72
N LEU A 142 -9.79 -5.33 -10.43
CA LEU A 142 -9.65 -4.66 -9.14
C LEU A 142 -10.90 -4.91 -8.29
N PRO A 143 -10.77 -4.98 -6.95
CA PRO A 143 -11.90 -5.17 -6.07
C PRO A 143 -12.82 -3.95 -6.09
N THR A 144 -14.13 -4.20 -6.08
CA THR A 144 -15.16 -3.19 -5.83
C THR A 144 -15.09 -2.67 -4.38
N GLY A 145 -15.74 -1.53 -4.10
CA GLY A 145 -15.85 -1.00 -2.74
C GLY A 145 -16.39 -2.02 -1.72
N ALA A 146 -17.40 -2.81 -2.11
CA ALA A 146 -17.93 -3.89 -1.28
C ALA A 146 -16.89 -5.00 -1.01
N GLU A 147 -16.09 -5.37 -2.01
CA GLU A 147 -15.04 -6.38 -1.86
C GLU A 147 -13.88 -5.90 -0.99
N LEU A 148 -13.61 -4.59 -0.91
CA LEU A 148 -12.61 -4.04 0.02
C LEU A 148 -12.91 -4.39 1.48
N LYS A 149 -14.18 -4.60 1.85
CA LYS A 149 -14.58 -5.00 3.21
C LYS A 149 -14.04 -6.36 3.63
N SER A 150 -13.64 -7.19 2.66
CA SER A 150 -12.97 -8.47 2.93
C SER A 150 -11.50 -8.34 3.35
N GLY A 151 -10.92 -7.15 3.22
CA GLY A 151 -9.55 -6.86 3.64
C GLY A 151 -9.35 -7.06 5.14
N GLY A 152 -8.52 -8.03 5.50
CA GLY A 152 -8.27 -8.41 6.88
C GLY A 152 -7.25 -7.51 7.58
N TRP A 153 -6.93 -7.86 8.83
CA TRP A 153 -6.01 -7.07 9.65
C TRP A 153 -4.59 -7.05 9.03
N PRO A 154 -4.00 -5.88 8.73
CA PRO A 154 -2.75 -5.83 7.95
C PRO A 154 -1.55 -6.58 8.57
N LYS A 155 -1.54 -6.71 9.92
CA LYS A 155 -0.52 -7.44 10.66
C LYS A 155 -0.49 -8.95 10.33
N THR A 156 -1.60 -9.53 9.85
CA THR A 156 -1.67 -10.97 9.50
C THR A 156 -1.10 -11.27 8.11
N LYS A 157 -0.47 -10.30 7.46
CA LYS A 157 0.02 -10.38 6.08
C LYS A 157 -1.09 -10.56 5.03
N ASP A 158 -2.32 -10.18 5.37
CA ASP A 158 -3.41 -10.11 4.40
C ASP A 158 -3.07 -9.10 3.29
N ARG A 159 -3.08 -9.56 2.03
CA ARG A 159 -2.70 -8.75 0.86
C ARG A 159 -3.56 -7.50 0.76
N LEU A 160 -4.88 -7.71 0.76
CA LEU A 160 -5.85 -6.63 0.57
C LEU A 160 -5.82 -5.67 1.76
N GLY A 161 -5.72 -6.19 2.98
CA GLY A 161 -5.59 -5.40 4.18
C GLY A 161 -4.35 -4.51 4.19
N ARG A 162 -3.19 -5.04 3.76
CA ARG A 162 -1.97 -4.25 3.59
C ARG A 162 -2.09 -3.22 2.48
N ALA A 163 -2.74 -3.54 1.36
CA ALA A 163 -2.99 -2.59 0.28
C ALA A 163 -3.88 -1.42 0.75
N ILE A 164 -4.97 -1.71 1.48
CA ILE A 164 -5.86 -0.71 2.09
C ILE A 164 -5.09 0.20 3.07
N MET A 165 -4.30 -0.40 3.97
CA MET A 165 -3.50 0.34 4.95
C MET A 165 -2.46 1.24 4.26
N ALA A 166 -1.72 0.70 3.29
CA ALA A 166 -0.73 1.46 2.56
C ALA A 166 -1.35 2.62 1.77
N ALA A 167 -2.47 2.38 1.06
CA ALA A 167 -3.18 3.43 0.32
C ALA A 167 -3.69 4.54 1.26
N SER A 168 -4.18 4.16 2.44
CA SER A 168 -4.61 5.09 3.49
C SER A 168 -3.45 5.96 3.99
N LEU A 169 -2.28 5.36 4.26
CA LEU A 169 -1.09 6.08 4.72
C LEU A 169 -0.45 6.95 3.62
N ARG A 170 -0.71 6.64 2.35
CA ARG A 170 -0.23 7.42 1.20
C ARG A 170 -0.78 8.84 1.18
N VAL A 171 -2.01 9.03 1.67
CA VAL A 171 -2.69 10.33 1.78
C VAL A 171 -1.94 11.29 2.71
N GLY A 172 -1.36 10.78 3.81
CA GLY A 172 -0.52 11.54 4.73
C GLY A 172 -0.15 10.77 5.99
N GLY A 173 -1.11 10.04 6.57
CA GLY A 173 -0.90 9.19 7.73
C GLY A 173 -0.46 9.94 8.99
N TYR A 174 -1.00 11.14 9.24
CA TYR A 174 -0.62 11.94 10.41
C TYR A 174 -1.04 11.25 11.72
N ASP A 175 -0.19 11.29 12.74
CA ASP A 175 -0.61 10.86 14.07
C ASP A 175 -1.79 11.71 14.56
N PHE A 176 -2.73 11.08 15.25
CA PHE A 176 -3.90 11.81 15.74
C PHE A 176 -3.53 12.85 16.82
N ALA A 177 -2.40 12.74 17.54
CA ALA A 177 -2.01 13.66 18.64
C ALA A 177 -1.00 14.70 18.18
N ASP A 178 0.16 14.22 17.76
CA ASP A 178 1.34 15.07 17.58
C ASP A 178 1.49 15.57 16.14
N GLU A 179 0.56 15.19 15.26
CA GLU A 179 0.57 15.56 13.84
C GLU A 179 1.86 15.14 13.12
N ALA A 180 2.64 14.21 13.66
CA ALA A 180 3.81 13.71 12.97
C ALA A 180 3.33 12.93 11.73
N PRO A 181 3.79 13.27 10.51
CA PRO A 181 3.43 12.52 9.31
C PRO A 181 4.00 11.10 9.36
N PHE A 182 3.33 10.16 8.70
CA PHE A 182 3.88 8.81 8.58
C PHE A 182 5.13 8.79 7.68
N GLY A 183 6.21 8.14 8.15
CA GLY A 183 7.49 8.14 7.46
C GLY A 183 8.49 7.10 7.97
N ALA A 184 9.60 6.95 7.25
CA ALA A 184 10.68 6.01 7.55
C ALA A 184 11.27 6.15 8.96
N THR A 185 11.27 7.36 9.54
CA THR A 185 11.87 7.66 10.84
C THR A 185 10.99 7.33 12.04
N ASN A 186 9.70 7.02 11.81
CA ASN A 186 8.75 6.72 12.88
C ASN A 186 7.97 5.42 12.70
N ILE A 187 8.09 4.74 11.55
CA ILE A 187 7.37 3.50 11.26
C ILE A 187 7.53 2.43 12.36
N ASP A 188 8.72 2.31 12.96
CA ASP A 188 9.05 1.40 14.05
C ASP A 188 8.28 1.70 15.36
N LYS A 189 7.93 2.98 15.58
CA LYS A 189 7.19 3.47 16.75
C LYS A 189 5.68 3.50 16.54
N ARG A 190 5.22 3.06 15.35
CA ARG A 190 3.81 3.02 15.00
C ARG A 190 3.20 1.63 15.23
N GLU A 191 1.99 1.61 15.77
CA GLU A 191 1.21 0.44 16.11
C GLU A 191 -0.15 0.46 15.42
N TYR A 192 -0.67 -0.74 15.15
CA TYR A 192 -2.01 -0.91 14.62
C TYR A 192 -3.05 -0.61 15.70
N HIS A 193 -3.92 0.33 15.41
CA HIS A 193 -4.99 0.81 16.28
C HIS A 193 -6.34 0.42 15.68
N HIS A 194 -7.24 -0.10 16.51
CA HIS A 194 -8.63 -0.29 16.11
C HIS A 194 -9.35 1.04 16.25
N ILE A 195 -9.89 1.58 15.15
CA ILE A 195 -10.58 2.87 15.15
C ILE A 195 -11.83 2.79 16.04
N PHE A 196 -12.64 1.76 15.83
CA PHE A 196 -13.64 1.30 16.78
C PHE A 196 -13.03 0.21 17.67
N PRO A 197 -12.93 0.43 18.99
CA PRO A 197 -12.35 -0.53 19.91
C PRO A 197 -13.00 -1.91 19.80
N LYS A 198 -12.17 -2.95 19.78
CA LYS A 198 -12.61 -4.37 19.77
C LYS A 198 -13.69 -4.67 20.81
N ALA A 199 -13.56 -4.14 22.02
CA ALA A 199 -14.48 -4.38 23.12
C ALA A 199 -15.92 -3.88 22.85
N LEU A 200 -16.08 -2.88 21.97
CA LEU A 200 -17.41 -2.37 21.57
C LEU A 200 -18.05 -3.24 20.48
N LEU A 201 -17.25 -3.94 19.68
CA LEU A 201 -17.73 -4.66 18.50
C LEU A 201 -17.83 -6.18 18.70
N GLU A 202 -17.04 -6.75 19.61
CA GLU A 202 -16.84 -8.21 19.65
C GLU A 202 -18.07 -9.05 20.03
N THR A 203 -19.11 -8.41 20.59
CA THR A 203 -20.38 -9.05 20.93
C THR A 203 -21.39 -9.06 19.78
N GLU A 204 -21.31 -8.08 18.87
CA GLU A 204 -22.30 -7.85 17.81
C GLU A 204 -21.78 -8.18 16.41
N PHE A 205 -20.46 -8.08 16.20
CA PHE A 205 -19.82 -8.28 14.91
C PHE A 205 -18.89 -9.50 14.90
N PRO A 206 -18.84 -10.24 13.78
CA PRO A 206 -17.91 -11.36 13.65
C PRO A 206 -16.47 -10.86 13.66
N LYS A 207 -15.55 -11.70 14.17
CA LYS A 207 -14.12 -11.36 14.30
C LYS A 207 -13.51 -10.79 13.02
N ARG A 208 -13.88 -11.28 11.83
CA ARG A 208 -13.34 -10.79 10.55
C ARG A 208 -13.64 -9.30 10.31
N GLU A 209 -14.79 -8.82 10.76
CA GLU A 209 -15.23 -7.43 10.59
C GLU A 209 -14.57 -6.54 11.64
N VAL A 210 -14.48 -7.02 12.88
CA VAL A 210 -13.73 -6.34 13.95
C VAL A 210 -12.26 -6.14 13.58
N PHE A 211 -11.63 -7.18 13.02
CA PHE A 211 -10.24 -7.20 12.54
C PHE A 211 -10.13 -6.86 11.05
N SER A 212 -10.94 -5.92 10.55
CA SER A 212 -10.83 -5.40 9.18
C SER A 212 -9.74 -4.33 9.06
N ALA A 213 -9.10 -4.24 7.89
CA ALA A 213 -8.23 -3.09 7.58
C ALA A 213 -8.99 -1.76 7.53
N LEU A 214 -10.29 -1.80 7.20
CA LEU A 214 -11.15 -0.61 7.25
C LEU A 214 -11.45 -0.15 8.69
N ASN A 215 -11.25 -1.00 9.69
CA ASN A 215 -11.29 -0.60 11.10
C ASN A 215 -9.88 -0.33 11.69
N CYS A 216 -8.87 -0.16 10.83
CA CYS A 216 -7.48 -0.06 11.26
C CYS A 216 -6.87 1.31 10.93
N ALA A 217 -6.09 1.84 11.86
CA ALA A 217 -5.18 2.98 11.66
C ALA A 217 -3.79 2.63 12.18
N LEU A 218 -2.78 3.40 11.77
CA LEU A 218 -1.40 3.21 12.24
C LEU A 218 -0.93 4.45 13.01
N LEU A 219 -0.83 4.35 14.33
CA LEU A 219 -0.61 5.48 15.24
C LEU A 219 0.63 5.28 16.11
N SER A 220 1.19 6.33 16.70
CA SER A 220 2.28 6.14 17.66
C SER A 220 1.80 5.34 18.89
N TRP A 221 2.69 4.57 19.49
CA TRP A 221 2.41 3.85 20.74
C TRP A 221 1.83 4.77 21.84
N ARG A 222 2.33 6.01 21.96
CA ARG A 222 1.83 7.00 22.93
C ARG A 222 0.36 7.32 22.67
N THR A 223 0.03 7.65 21.42
CA THR A 223 -1.35 7.93 20.99
C THR A 223 -2.26 6.73 21.19
N ASN A 224 -1.81 5.54 20.80
CA ASN A 224 -2.58 4.31 20.92
C ASN A 224 -3.00 4.03 22.37
N ARG A 225 -2.11 4.33 23.33
CA ARG A 225 -2.39 4.16 24.77
C ARG A 225 -3.33 5.21 25.34
N THR A 226 -3.33 6.43 24.80
CA THR A 226 -4.20 7.53 25.28
C THR A 226 -5.66 7.37 24.82
N ILE A 227 -5.90 6.91 23.59
CA ILE A 227 -7.26 6.80 23.03
C ILE A 227 -8.12 5.75 23.78
N GLY A 228 -7.49 4.68 24.29
CA GLY A 228 -8.17 3.69 25.13
C GLY A 228 -9.32 2.95 24.43
N ALA A 229 -10.28 2.46 25.20
CA ALA A 229 -11.44 1.70 24.71
C ALA A 229 -12.73 2.57 24.64
N LYS A 230 -12.58 3.85 24.28
CA LYS A 230 -13.70 4.80 24.20
C LYS A 230 -14.34 4.78 22.81
N PRO A 231 -15.65 5.09 22.68
CA PRO A 231 -16.26 5.32 21.38
C PRO A 231 -15.56 6.44 20.60
N PRO A 232 -15.53 6.37 19.26
CA PRO A 232 -14.90 7.40 18.43
C PRO A 232 -15.39 8.82 18.68
N SER A 233 -16.70 9.02 18.80
CA SER A 233 -17.28 10.34 19.08
C SER A 233 -16.73 10.99 20.35
N VAL A 234 -16.45 10.18 21.38
CA VAL A 234 -15.96 10.62 22.69
C VAL A 234 -14.49 11.01 22.61
N TYR A 235 -13.62 10.11 22.12
CA TYR A 235 -12.18 10.39 22.14
C TYR A 235 -11.79 11.51 21.16
N ILE A 236 -12.53 11.71 20.06
CA ILE A 236 -12.28 12.82 19.12
C ILE A 236 -12.53 14.17 19.82
N GLY A 237 -13.66 14.30 20.52
CA GLY A 237 -14.02 15.53 21.22
C GLY A 237 -13.11 15.82 22.42
N GLU A 238 -12.82 14.81 23.24
CA GLU A 238 -11.86 14.93 24.35
C GLU A 238 -10.48 15.36 23.83
N ARG A 239 -10.04 14.80 22.70
CA ARG A 239 -8.75 15.13 22.12
C ARG A 239 -8.69 16.57 21.63
N ALA A 240 -9.71 17.06 20.94
CA ALA A 240 -9.77 18.48 20.55
C ALA A 240 -9.58 19.40 21.78
N GLN A 241 -10.22 19.06 22.90
CA GLN A 241 -10.11 19.81 24.16
C GLN A 241 -8.73 19.68 24.82
N GLU A 242 -8.17 18.47 24.93
CA GLU A 242 -6.90 18.20 25.62
C GLU A 242 -5.70 18.92 24.97
N ILE A 243 -5.66 18.97 23.64
CA ILE A 243 -4.56 19.62 22.90
C ILE A 243 -4.91 21.03 22.41
N GLY A 244 -6.10 21.54 22.76
CA GLY A 244 -6.52 22.91 22.42
C GLY A 244 -6.60 23.19 20.92
N ILE A 245 -6.91 22.17 20.11
CA ILE A 245 -7.09 22.32 18.66
C ILE A 245 -8.58 22.27 18.29
N GLY A 246 -8.93 22.88 17.16
CA GLY A 246 -10.30 22.81 16.63
C GLY A 246 -10.66 21.40 16.13
N ASN A 247 -11.95 21.07 16.15
CA ASN A 247 -12.48 19.81 15.60
C ASN A 247 -12.07 19.58 14.15
N GLU A 248 -11.91 20.66 13.37
CA GLU A 248 -11.50 20.57 11.97
C GLU A 248 -10.06 20.04 11.81
N GLU A 249 -9.16 20.40 12.73
CA GLU A 249 -7.78 19.90 12.69
C GLU A 249 -7.73 18.41 13.09
N VAL A 250 -8.57 17.98 14.05
CA VAL A 250 -8.73 16.56 14.35
C VAL A 250 -9.28 15.81 13.13
N ALA A 251 -10.31 16.35 12.50
CA ALA A 251 -10.91 15.78 11.30
C ALA A 251 -9.89 15.68 10.14
N ARG A 252 -9.05 16.71 9.93
CA ARG A 252 -7.96 16.68 8.93
C ARG A 252 -6.96 15.56 9.19
N ARG A 253 -6.55 15.36 10.45
CA ARG A 253 -5.65 14.26 10.84
C ARG A 253 -6.29 12.88 10.59
N LEU A 254 -7.56 12.71 10.89
CA LEU A 254 -8.32 11.49 10.57
C LEU A 254 -8.39 11.26 9.06
N ARG A 255 -8.78 12.29 8.28
CA ARG A 255 -8.86 12.22 6.82
C ARG A 255 -7.53 11.83 6.19
N SER A 256 -6.40 12.21 6.79
CA SER A 256 -5.08 11.78 6.32
C SER A 256 -4.81 10.28 6.36
N HIS A 257 -5.65 9.49 7.03
CA HIS A 257 -5.69 8.02 7.01
C HIS A 257 -6.85 7.47 6.17
N ALA A 258 -7.44 8.30 5.30
CA ALA A 258 -8.69 8.03 4.61
C ALA A 258 -9.81 7.61 5.58
N ILE A 259 -9.93 8.27 6.73
CA ILE A 259 -10.98 8.01 7.72
C ILE A 259 -12.08 9.08 7.54
N PRO A 260 -13.32 8.69 7.21
CA PRO A 260 -14.43 9.63 7.06
C PRO A 260 -14.91 10.12 8.44
N ALA A 261 -14.40 11.28 8.87
CA ALA A 261 -14.67 11.81 10.21
C ALA A 261 -16.18 11.97 10.51
N GLY A 262 -17.00 12.37 9.52
CA GLY A 262 -18.45 12.51 9.69
C GLY A 262 -19.13 11.18 10.07
N ALA A 263 -18.88 10.11 9.30
CA ALA A 263 -19.40 8.77 9.60
C ALA A 263 -18.79 8.16 10.86
N LEU A 264 -17.56 8.55 11.22
CA LEU A 264 -16.95 8.12 12.47
C LEU A 264 -17.67 8.71 13.71
N MET A 265 -18.19 9.94 13.59
CA MET A 265 -18.87 10.63 14.69
C MET A 265 -20.31 10.14 14.93
N SER A 266 -20.91 9.37 14.02
CA SER A 266 -22.23 8.76 14.23
C SER A 266 -22.19 7.53 15.14
N ASP A 267 -20.99 7.05 15.50
CA ASP A 267 -20.74 5.80 16.22
C ASP A 267 -21.41 4.54 15.59
N ASP A 268 -21.85 4.63 14.33
CA ASP A 268 -22.37 3.48 13.57
C ASP A 268 -21.21 2.80 12.81
N PHE A 269 -20.86 1.59 13.24
CA PHE A 269 -19.76 0.84 12.66
C PHE A 269 -19.99 0.45 11.20
N ASN A 270 -21.22 0.11 10.81
CA ASN A 270 -21.53 -0.30 9.44
C ASN A 270 -21.49 0.90 8.49
N GLU A 271 -22.07 2.03 8.90
CA GLU A 271 -22.01 3.30 8.16
C GLU A 271 -20.56 3.74 7.97
N PHE A 272 -19.76 3.67 9.03
CA PHE A 272 -18.33 3.97 8.98
C PHE A 272 -17.56 3.08 7.99
N VAL A 273 -17.76 1.75 8.07
CA VAL A 273 -17.07 0.81 7.17
C VAL A 273 -17.48 1.03 5.72
N GLU A 274 -18.77 1.29 5.44
CA GLU A 274 -19.24 1.62 4.09
C GLU A 274 -18.55 2.89 3.56
N ALA A 275 -18.67 4.00 4.29
CA ALA A 275 -18.11 5.29 3.89
C ALA A 275 -16.59 5.21 3.68
N ARG A 276 -15.88 4.48 4.55
CA ARG A 276 -14.43 4.31 4.41
C ARG A 276 -14.07 3.41 3.23
N SER A 277 -14.86 2.37 2.96
CA SER A 277 -14.65 1.49 1.82
C SER A 277 -14.77 2.25 0.49
N GLU A 278 -15.75 3.14 0.37
CA GLU A 278 -15.95 3.97 -0.81
C GLU A 278 -14.80 4.97 -0.99
N LEU A 279 -14.36 5.59 0.11
CA LEU A 279 -13.23 6.53 0.09
C LEU A 279 -11.93 5.83 -0.34
N VAL A 280 -11.61 4.68 0.26
CA VAL A 280 -10.43 3.89 -0.11
C VAL A 280 -10.54 3.37 -1.54
N HIS A 281 -11.74 3.00 -2.01
CA HIS A 281 -11.96 2.60 -3.39
C HIS A 281 -11.61 3.73 -4.39
N LYS A 282 -12.00 4.99 -4.10
CA LYS A 282 -11.61 6.15 -4.93
C LYS A 282 -10.09 6.34 -4.96
N LEU A 283 -9.42 6.22 -3.81
CA LEU A 283 -7.96 6.31 -3.72
C LEU A 283 -7.27 5.18 -4.49
N MET A 284 -7.78 3.95 -4.35
CA MET A 284 -7.32 2.77 -5.08
C MET A 284 -7.37 3.02 -6.59
N LEU A 285 -8.48 3.52 -7.12
CA LEU A 285 -8.63 3.78 -8.55
C LEU A 285 -7.62 4.82 -9.06
N LYS A 286 -7.36 5.90 -8.32
CA LYS A 286 -6.32 6.89 -8.68
C LYS A 286 -4.93 6.26 -8.71
N LEU A 287 -4.57 5.54 -7.64
CA LEU A 287 -3.27 4.86 -7.52
C LEU A 287 -3.08 3.81 -8.63
N CYS A 288 -4.11 3.01 -8.92
CA CYS A 288 -4.13 2.03 -10.01
C CYS A 288 -4.24 2.68 -11.40
N GLY A 289 -4.51 3.97 -11.49
CA GLY A 289 -4.36 4.82 -12.69
C GLY A 289 -2.96 5.43 -12.82
N GLY A 290 -2.09 5.26 -11.83
CA GLY A 290 -0.74 5.82 -11.77
C GLY A 290 -0.68 7.24 -11.19
N GLU A 291 -1.80 7.78 -10.73
CA GLU A 291 -1.87 9.10 -10.10
C GLU A 291 -1.44 9.03 -8.63
N PRO A 292 -0.72 10.03 -8.12
CA PRO A 292 -0.48 10.15 -6.69
C PRO A 292 -1.78 10.50 -5.96
N VAL A 293 -1.83 10.26 -4.65
CA VAL A 293 -2.92 10.71 -3.78
C VAL A 293 -2.38 11.55 -2.61
N GLY A 294 -3.22 12.43 -2.07
CA GLY A 294 -2.91 13.30 -0.94
C GLY A 294 -4.18 13.79 -0.22
N LEU A 295 -4.01 14.71 0.72
CA LEU A 295 -5.13 15.24 1.54
C LEU A 295 -6.29 15.82 0.71
N HIS A 296 -6.01 16.49 -0.40
CA HIS A 296 -7.02 17.05 -1.30
C HIS A 296 -7.97 16.00 -1.90
N ASP A 297 -7.59 14.72 -1.91
CA ASP A 297 -8.43 13.62 -2.42
C ASP A 297 -9.46 13.11 -1.41
N VAL A 298 -9.29 13.48 -0.14
CA VAL A 298 -10.10 13.04 0.99
C VAL A 298 -10.77 14.20 1.72
N GLU A 299 -10.44 15.44 1.33
CA GLU A 299 -11.15 16.63 1.77
C GLU A 299 -12.56 16.64 1.16
N LEU A 300 -13.55 16.97 1.98
CA LEU A 300 -14.87 17.30 1.45
C LEU A 300 -14.67 18.62 0.69
N GLY A 301 -14.89 18.59 -0.62
CA GLY A 301 -14.96 19.84 -1.38
C GLY A 301 -15.94 20.75 -0.67
N GLU A 302 -15.52 21.97 -0.37
CA GLU A 302 -16.46 23.05 -0.13
C GLU A 302 -17.36 23.09 -1.38
N GLN A 303 -18.57 22.55 -1.27
CA GLN A 303 -19.62 22.86 -2.24
C GLN A 303 -19.82 24.37 -2.12
N THR A 304 -19.17 25.08 -3.03
CA THR A 304 -19.36 26.50 -3.29
C THR A 304 -20.60 26.69 -4.13
#